data_AF-A0A535NCW3-F1
#
_entry.id   AF-A0A535NCW3-F1
#
_cell.length_a   1.000
_cell.length_b   1.000
_cell.length_c   1.000
_cell.angle_alpha   90.00
_cell.angle_beta   90.00
_cell.angle_gamma   90.00
#
_symmetry.space_group_name_H-M   'P 1'
#
loop_
_entity.id
_entity.type
_entity.pdbx_description
1 polymer ?
#
loop_
_entity_poly.entity_id
_entity_poly.type
_entity_poly.pdbx_seq_one_letter_code
_entity_poly.pdbx_strand_id
1 'polypeptide(L)'
;MSVRLTRGPFAYGDFGRRGRLDVVVGDTRQGRVHVYLERRDGGHAPAGLYLVDSPSSIVAADLDGDGFLDLAIASEPAGSVTVLNGLGDGRFRFLARYPVERAHHVNAVINTRGGVDLVVGSPENPVVLSGNGDGTFNRLHRTRSAHKKQDTSLTARERQVAQLAALGYRAGEIAARLTIGIRTVETHLEHVRGKLGVRSKADLVRVAALRIAFSVLSTDDRQSLDT
;
A
#
# COMPACT_ATOMS: atom_id res chain seq x y z
N MET A 1 13.59 34.46 17.82
CA MET A 1 12.91 33.60 18.81
C MET A 1 13.11 32.16 18.36
N SER A 2 13.97 31.40 19.04
CA SER A 2 14.26 30.00 18.69
C SER A 2 13.09 29.11 19.09
N VAL A 3 12.50 28.39 18.12
CA VAL A 3 11.48 27.37 18.40
C VAL A 3 12.16 26.22 19.14
N ARG A 4 11.79 25.99 20.39
CA ARG A 4 12.30 24.85 21.18
C ARG A 4 11.52 23.61 20.75
N LEU A 5 11.99 22.94 19.70
CA LEU A 5 11.38 21.71 19.18
C LEU A 5 11.47 20.62 20.25
N THR A 6 10.33 20.31 20.87
CA THR A 6 10.17 19.10 21.68
C THR A 6 10.29 17.89 20.75
N ARG A 7 10.87 16.78 21.24
CA ARG A 7 10.99 15.52 20.48
C ARG A 7 9.63 15.12 19.91
N GLY A 8 9.56 14.89 18.60
CA GLY A 8 8.39 14.34 17.93
C GLY A 8 8.56 14.27 16.41
N PRO A 9 7.62 13.65 15.69
CA PRO A 9 7.67 13.50 14.24
C PRO A 9 7.50 14.84 13.53
N PHE A 10 7.92 14.92 12.27
CA PHE A 10 7.74 16.09 11.44
C PHE A 10 7.40 15.71 10.01
N ALA A 11 6.81 16.65 9.28
CA ALA A 11 6.59 16.59 7.84
C ALA A 11 6.88 17.96 7.23
N TYR A 12 7.12 18.01 5.93
CA TYR A 12 7.40 19.23 5.18
C TYR A 12 6.59 19.25 3.88
N GLY A 13 6.30 20.45 3.38
CA GLY A 13 5.55 20.63 2.13
C GLY A 13 5.15 22.09 1.91
N ASP A 14 4.62 22.43 0.73
CA ASP A 14 4.09 23.78 0.46
C ASP A 14 2.62 23.86 0.91
N PHE A 15 2.39 23.85 2.23
CA PHE A 15 1.03 23.86 2.81
C PHE A 15 0.28 25.16 2.52
N GLY A 16 1.01 26.26 2.31
CA GLY A 16 0.45 27.57 1.97
C GLY A 16 0.34 27.90 0.48
N ARG A 17 0.75 27.00 -0.42
CA ARG A 17 0.76 27.20 -1.89
C ARG A 17 1.48 28.47 -2.37
N ARG A 18 2.62 28.75 -1.75
CA ARG A 18 3.42 29.96 -2.06
C ARG A 18 4.77 29.61 -2.67
N GLY A 19 4.96 28.35 -3.07
CA GLY A 19 6.21 27.83 -3.62
C GLY A 19 7.34 27.81 -2.60
N ARG A 20 7.00 27.68 -1.31
CA ARG A 20 7.94 27.72 -0.18
C ARG A 20 7.78 26.47 0.67
N LEU A 21 8.84 26.07 1.36
CA LEU A 21 8.84 24.82 2.13
C LEU A 21 8.42 25.11 3.57
N ASP A 22 7.19 24.75 3.88
CA ASP A 22 6.62 24.86 5.21
C ASP A 22 6.89 23.58 6.03
N VAL A 23 6.73 23.65 7.36
CA VAL A 23 7.01 22.53 8.27
C VAL A 23 5.87 22.28 9.25
N VAL A 24 5.58 21.00 9.47
CA VAL A 24 4.65 20.49 10.45
C VAL A 24 5.42 19.68 11.48
N VAL A 25 5.20 19.94 12.77
CA VAL A 25 5.94 19.30 13.86
C VAL A 25 4.96 18.76 14.90
N GLY A 26 5.09 17.49 15.25
CA GLY A 26 4.38 16.88 16.37
C GLY A 26 5.08 17.15 17.69
N ASP A 27 4.33 17.57 18.70
CA ASP A 27 4.72 17.47 20.12
C ASP A 27 4.08 16.21 20.70
N THR A 28 4.87 15.14 20.75
CA THR A 28 4.42 13.84 21.26
C THR A 28 4.00 13.91 22.72
N ARG A 29 4.62 14.77 23.55
CA ARG A 29 4.30 14.84 24.99
C ARG A 29 3.01 15.62 25.26
N GLN A 30 2.72 16.61 24.43
CA GLN A 30 1.53 17.45 24.59
C GLN A 30 0.33 16.97 23.76
N GLY A 31 0.52 16.00 22.86
CA GLY A 31 -0.53 15.57 21.93
C GLY A 31 -0.92 16.70 20.97
N ARG A 32 0.08 17.31 20.33
CA ARG A 32 -0.15 18.47 19.46
C ARG A 32 0.59 18.34 18.15
N VAL A 33 0.05 18.93 17.10
CA VAL A 33 0.74 19.19 15.85
C VAL A 33 0.74 20.69 15.60
N HIS A 34 1.93 21.25 15.40
CA HIS A 34 2.17 22.65 15.10
C HIS A 34 2.51 22.79 13.62
N VAL A 35 1.90 23.77 12.96
CA VAL A 35 2.19 24.12 11.56
C VAL A 35 2.91 25.45 11.55
N TYR A 36 4.01 25.50 10.82
CA TYR A 36 4.79 26.70 10.62
C TYR A 36 4.98 26.96 9.13
N LEU A 37 4.63 28.17 8.70
CA LEU A 37 4.80 28.59 7.31
C LEU A 37 6.08 29.39 7.16
N GLU A 38 6.78 29.14 6.06
CA GLU A 38 8.00 29.84 5.70
C GLU A 38 7.66 31.27 5.24
N ARG A 39 8.39 32.21 5.82
CA ARG A 39 8.35 33.63 5.50
C ARG A 39 9.46 33.95 4.49
N ARG A 40 9.31 35.09 3.80
CA ARG A 40 10.30 35.56 2.81
C ARG A 40 11.70 35.83 3.36
N ASP A 41 11.82 36.01 4.68
CA ASP A 41 13.10 36.21 5.37
C ASP A 41 13.75 34.89 5.80
N GLY A 42 13.25 33.73 5.33
CA GLY A 42 13.72 32.38 5.71
C GLY A 42 13.31 31.95 7.12
N GLY A 43 12.60 32.82 7.85
CA GLY A 43 12.01 32.52 9.14
C GLY A 43 10.72 31.70 9.01
N HIS A 44 10.26 31.14 10.13
CA HIS A 44 9.03 30.36 10.20
C HIS A 44 8.04 31.04 11.15
N ALA A 45 6.78 31.16 10.74
CA ALA A 45 5.70 31.73 11.54
C ALA A 45 4.64 30.66 11.86
N PRO A 46 4.11 30.60 13.09
CA PRO A 46 3.04 29.65 13.42
C PRO A 46 1.79 29.96 12.60
N ALA A 47 1.17 28.94 12.04
CA ALA A 47 -0.06 29.05 11.24
C ALA A 47 -1.21 28.20 11.77
N GLY A 48 -0.91 27.12 12.50
CA GLY A 48 -1.93 26.23 13.03
C GLY A 48 -1.43 25.42 14.22
N LEU A 49 -2.38 25.05 15.09
CA LEU A 49 -2.18 24.13 16.19
C LEU A 49 -3.35 23.17 16.23
N TYR A 50 -3.05 21.88 16.15
CA TYR A 50 -4.04 20.81 16.07
C TYR A 50 -3.84 19.87 17.23
N LEU A 51 -4.92 19.64 17.98
CA LEU A 51 -4.93 18.65 19.04
C LEU A 51 -5.05 17.27 18.41
N VAL A 52 -4.08 16.43 18.73
CA VAL A 52 -4.01 15.02 18.33
C VAL A 52 -3.69 14.20 19.58
N ASP A 53 -3.65 12.89 19.45
CA ASP A 53 -3.20 12.03 20.55
C ASP A 53 -1.73 11.67 20.30
N SER A 54 -0.82 12.15 21.14
CA SER A 54 0.59 11.71 21.21
C SER A 54 1.20 11.22 19.86
N PRO A 55 1.48 12.15 18.92
CA PRO A 55 1.83 11.78 17.55
C PRO A 55 3.16 11.01 17.49
N SER A 56 3.16 9.89 16.78
CA SER A 56 4.30 9.01 16.55
C SER A 56 4.89 9.18 15.14
N SER A 57 4.05 9.51 14.16
CA SER A 57 4.44 9.74 12.75
C SER A 57 3.46 10.69 12.06
N ILE A 58 3.96 11.50 11.12
CA ILE A 58 3.17 12.43 10.32
C ILE A 58 3.60 12.26 8.86
N VAL A 59 2.64 12.12 7.95
CA VAL A 59 2.88 12.17 6.51
C VAL A 59 2.03 13.28 5.89
N ALA A 60 2.63 14.01 4.95
CA ALA A 60 1.96 15.01 4.14
C ALA A 60 1.80 14.48 2.71
N ALA A 61 0.58 14.50 2.18
CA ALA A 61 0.25 14.08 0.83
C ALA A 61 -1.12 14.65 0.43
N ASP A 62 -1.37 14.75 -0.86
CA ASP A 62 -2.71 15.03 -1.41
C ASP A 62 -3.54 13.74 -1.32
N LEU A 63 -4.37 13.61 -0.26
CA LEU A 63 -5.10 12.38 0.06
C LEU A 63 -6.49 12.34 -0.59
N ASP A 64 -7.05 13.50 -0.92
CA ASP A 64 -8.35 13.64 -1.60
C ASP A 64 -8.23 13.98 -3.10
N GLY A 65 -7.03 14.32 -3.59
CA GLY A 65 -6.78 14.64 -4.99
C GLY A 65 -7.16 16.07 -5.38
N ASP A 66 -7.37 16.96 -4.42
CA ASP A 66 -7.75 18.36 -4.66
C ASP A 66 -6.54 19.27 -4.99
N GLY A 67 -5.33 18.74 -4.87
CA GLY A 67 -4.08 19.45 -5.14
C GLY A 67 -3.54 20.24 -3.94
N PHE A 68 -4.12 20.08 -2.76
CA PHE A 68 -3.61 20.58 -1.48
C PHE A 68 -3.00 19.43 -0.68
N LEU A 69 -1.94 19.75 0.08
CA LEU A 69 -1.36 18.75 0.97
C LEU A 69 -2.24 18.60 2.22
N ASP A 70 -2.67 17.38 2.47
CA ASP A 70 -3.32 16.93 3.70
C ASP A 70 -2.29 16.34 4.66
N LEU A 71 -2.73 16.00 5.87
CA LEU A 71 -1.93 15.30 6.87
C LEU A 71 -2.60 14.01 7.31
N ALA A 72 -1.84 12.92 7.33
CA ALA A 72 -2.18 11.72 8.09
C ALA A 72 -1.20 11.55 9.26
N ILE A 73 -1.74 11.41 10.46
CA ILE A 73 -1.00 11.43 11.72
C ILE A 73 -1.26 10.13 12.47
N ALA A 74 -0.21 9.33 12.67
CA ALA A 74 -0.25 8.17 13.54
C ALA A 74 -0.03 8.58 15.01
N SER A 75 -0.72 7.87 15.91
CA SER A 75 -0.81 8.19 17.33
C SER A 75 -0.68 6.93 18.18
N GLU A 76 0.03 7.03 19.31
CA GLU A 76 0.26 5.94 20.28
C GLU A 76 0.06 6.44 21.72
N PRO A 77 -0.26 5.59 22.72
CA PRO A 77 -0.27 4.12 22.69
C PRO A 77 -1.62 3.50 22.31
N ALA A 78 -2.73 4.25 22.43
CA ALA A 78 -4.06 3.72 22.11
C ALA A 78 -4.22 3.36 20.62
N GLY A 79 -3.44 3.99 19.74
CA GLY A 79 -3.36 3.61 18.34
C GLY A 79 -4.46 4.23 17.49
N SER A 80 -4.12 5.25 16.70
CA SER A 80 -5.02 5.75 15.66
C SER A 80 -4.28 6.43 14.54
N VAL A 81 -4.93 6.54 13.38
CA VAL A 81 -4.57 7.49 12.32
C VAL A 81 -5.60 8.60 12.27
N THR A 82 -5.17 9.83 12.49
CA THR A 82 -5.99 11.04 12.32
C THR A 82 -5.67 11.68 10.98
N VAL A 83 -6.69 12.01 10.19
CA VAL A 83 -6.57 12.68 8.90
C VAL A 83 -7.07 14.11 9.04
N LEU A 84 -6.23 15.06 8.62
CA LEU A 84 -6.56 16.49 8.56
C LEU A 84 -6.49 16.95 7.10
N ASN A 85 -7.60 17.46 6.57
CA ASN A 85 -7.66 18.02 5.21
C ASN A 85 -6.93 19.35 5.16
N GLY A 86 -6.04 19.53 4.18
CA GLY A 86 -5.44 20.80 3.84
C GLY A 86 -6.49 21.76 3.26
N LEU A 87 -6.32 23.04 3.58
CA LEU A 87 -7.13 24.12 3.00
C LEU A 87 -6.32 24.98 2.02
N GLY A 88 -5.06 24.62 1.77
CA GLY A 88 -4.15 25.32 0.85
C GLY A 88 -3.60 26.66 1.35
N ASP A 89 -3.95 27.09 2.57
CA ASP A 89 -3.49 28.34 3.19
C ASP A 89 -2.61 28.10 4.43
N GLY A 90 -2.16 26.86 4.63
CA GLY A 90 -1.43 26.41 5.82
C GLY A 90 -2.32 26.00 6.99
N ARG A 91 -3.65 26.07 6.85
CA ARG A 91 -4.61 25.54 7.82
C ARG A 91 -5.15 24.20 7.34
N PHE A 92 -5.59 23.43 8.32
CA PHE A 92 -6.18 22.12 8.18
C PHE A 92 -7.52 22.02 8.91
N ARG A 93 -8.37 21.11 8.45
CA ARG A 93 -9.63 20.74 9.09
C ARG A 93 -9.59 19.26 9.47
N PHE A 94 -10.06 18.91 10.67
CA PHE A 94 -10.25 17.51 11.02
C PHE A 94 -11.23 16.85 10.05
N LEU A 95 -10.80 15.78 9.39
CA LEU A 95 -11.62 15.03 8.45
C LEU A 95 -12.12 13.73 9.10
N ALA A 96 -11.19 12.89 9.59
CA ALA A 96 -11.54 11.60 10.15
C ALA A 96 -10.47 11.06 11.12
N ARG A 97 -10.86 10.09 11.95
CA ARG A 97 -9.95 9.31 12.81
C ARG A 97 -10.26 7.83 12.67
N TYR A 98 -9.23 7.05 12.41
CA TYR A 98 -9.29 5.60 12.23
C TYR A 98 -8.58 4.91 13.38
N PRO A 99 -9.28 4.12 14.20
CA PRO A 99 -8.64 3.29 15.22
C PRO A 99 -7.71 2.26 14.54
N VAL A 100 -6.44 2.26 14.94
CA VAL A 100 -5.42 1.31 14.46
C VAL A 100 -4.50 0.97 15.61
N GLU A 101 -4.53 -0.27 16.07
CA GLU A 101 -3.75 -0.75 17.21
C GLU A 101 -2.26 -0.46 17.04
N ARG A 102 -1.70 0.36 17.95
CA ARG A 102 -0.27 0.74 17.97
C ARG A 102 0.26 1.26 16.64
N ALA A 103 -0.34 2.34 16.14
CA ALA A 103 0.09 3.00 14.92
C ALA A 103 1.45 3.71 15.14
N HIS A 104 2.56 3.00 14.90
CA HIS A 104 3.92 3.54 15.05
C HIS A 104 4.31 4.45 13.87
N HIS A 105 4.00 4.02 12.64
CA HIS A 105 4.37 4.74 11.41
C HIS A 105 3.18 4.79 10.45
N VAL A 106 3.04 5.88 9.69
CA VAL A 106 2.08 5.99 8.60
C VAL A 106 2.77 6.50 7.33
N ASN A 107 2.43 5.90 6.19
CA ASN A 107 2.90 6.33 4.87
C ASN A 107 1.71 6.45 3.92
N ALA A 108 1.73 7.45 3.04
CA ALA A 108 0.83 7.56 1.92
C ALA A 108 1.43 6.84 0.70
N VAL A 109 0.64 5.99 0.03
CA VAL A 109 1.08 5.21 -1.13
C VAL A 109 0.05 5.34 -2.25
N ILE A 110 0.53 5.50 -3.49
CA ILE A 110 -0.35 5.53 -4.67
C ILE A 110 -0.69 4.09 -5.05
N ASN A 111 -1.98 3.78 -5.12
CA ASN A 111 -2.49 2.47 -5.51
C ASN A 111 -2.57 2.34 -7.05
N THR A 112 -2.85 1.14 -7.54
CA THR A 112 -2.89 0.84 -9.00
C THR A 112 -4.00 1.56 -9.76
N ARG A 113 -4.94 2.20 -9.06
CA ARG A 113 -6.01 3.02 -9.65
C ARG A 113 -5.66 4.51 -9.65
N GLY A 114 -4.49 4.88 -9.15
CA GLY A 114 -4.03 6.28 -9.03
C GLY A 114 -4.54 7.01 -7.78
N GLY A 115 -5.33 6.36 -6.92
CA GLY A 115 -5.75 6.92 -5.64
C GLY A 115 -4.72 6.69 -4.53
N VAL A 116 -4.82 7.43 -3.43
CA VAL A 116 -3.90 7.29 -2.29
C VAL A 116 -4.47 6.35 -1.23
N ASP A 117 -3.69 5.37 -0.79
CA ASP A 117 -3.94 4.54 0.38
C ASP A 117 -2.96 4.92 1.51
N LEU A 118 -3.30 4.60 2.76
CA LEU A 118 -2.37 4.73 3.89
C LEU A 118 -1.90 3.36 4.37
N VAL A 119 -0.58 3.19 4.48
CA VAL A 119 0.05 2.02 5.09
C VAL A 119 0.47 2.38 6.50
N VAL A 120 -0.11 1.68 7.48
CA VAL A 120 0.14 1.91 8.90
C VAL A 120 0.98 0.76 9.45
N GLY A 121 2.21 1.08 9.83
CA GLY A 121 3.11 0.17 10.51
C GLY A 121 2.71 0.01 11.97
N SER A 122 2.37 -1.22 12.36
CA SER A 122 2.19 -1.65 13.74
C SER A 122 2.96 -2.96 13.91
N PRO A 123 3.73 -3.13 15.02
CA PRO A 123 4.47 -4.36 15.28
C PRO A 123 3.59 -5.61 15.33
N GLU A 124 2.34 -5.45 15.76
CA GLU A 124 1.41 -6.57 15.96
C GLU A 124 0.48 -6.76 14.75
N ASN A 125 0.01 -5.66 14.17
CA ASN A 125 -1.02 -5.72 13.14
C ASN A 125 -0.89 -4.56 12.14
N PRO A 126 0.02 -4.66 11.14
CA PRO A 126 0.10 -3.65 10.11
C PRO A 126 -1.24 -3.58 9.33
N VAL A 127 -1.71 -2.35 9.10
CA VAL A 127 -3.01 -2.11 8.46
C VAL A 127 -2.82 -1.26 7.22
N VAL A 128 -3.56 -1.59 6.16
CA VAL A 128 -3.77 -0.69 5.02
C VAL A 128 -5.16 -0.08 5.14
N LEU A 129 -5.22 1.24 5.11
CA LEU A 129 -6.45 2.00 4.99
C LEU A 129 -6.58 2.40 3.52
N SER A 130 -7.56 1.83 2.81
CA SER A 130 -7.76 2.10 1.38
C SER A 130 -8.50 3.41 1.18
N GLY A 131 -7.96 4.31 0.37
CA GLY A 131 -8.55 5.62 0.13
C GLY A 131 -9.78 5.55 -0.77
N ASN A 132 -10.76 6.39 -0.44
CA ASN A 132 -11.98 6.53 -1.22
C ASN A 132 -11.89 7.64 -2.28
N GLY A 133 -10.80 8.43 -2.28
CA GLY A 133 -10.59 9.56 -3.19
C GLY A 133 -11.26 10.86 -2.72
N ASP A 134 -11.71 10.92 -1.47
CA ASP A 134 -12.30 12.11 -0.82
C ASP A 134 -11.59 12.41 0.52
N GLY A 135 -10.36 11.91 0.68
CA GLY A 135 -9.58 12.01 1.91
C GLY A 135 -10.04 11.06 3.02
N THR A 136 -11.13 10.31 2.82
CA THR A 136 -11.57 9.26 3.74
C THR A 136 -11.06 7.89 3.33
N PHE A 137 -10.97 6.98 4.30
CA PHE A 137 -10.41 5.66 4.13
C PHE A 137 -11.31 4.56 4.69
N ASN A 138 -11.31 3.42 4.00
CA ASN A 138 -11.88 2.19 4.51
C ASN A 138 -10.78 1.33 5.12
N ARG A 139 -10.99 0.91 6.38
CA ARG A 139 -10.15 -0.14 6.97
C ARG A 139 -10.45 -1.42 6.21
N LEU A 140 -9.45 -1.98 5.53
CA LEU A 140 -9.55 -3.32 4.98
C LEU A 140 -9.72 -4.31 6.15
N HIS A 141 -10.98 -4.62 6.48
CA HIS A 141 -11.33 -5.62 7.46
C HIS A 141 -10.94 -6.98 6.88
N ARG A 142 -9.89 -7.57 7.48
CA ARG A 142 -9.27 -8.88 7.20
C ARG A 142 -8.21 -8.92 6.09
N THR A 143 -6.96 -8.91 6.52
CA THR A 143 -6.22 -10.18 6.47
C THR A 143 -6.98 -11.18 7.36
N ARG A 144 -7.66 -12.12 6.71
CA ARG A 144 -8.21 -13.31 7.38
C ARG A 144 -7.01 -14.09 7.89
N SER A 145 -6.58 -13.78 9.11
CA SER A 145 -5.51 -14.47 9.81
C SER A 145 -4.15 -14.43 9.10
N ALA A 146 -3.09 -14.51 9.90
CA ALA A 146 -1.86 -15.18 9.52
C ALA A 146 -2.09 -16.71 9.25
N HIS A 147 -3.21 -17.09 8.59
CA HIS A 147 -3.66 -18.46 8.37
C HIS A 147 -4.63 -18.58 7.17
N LYS A 148 -4.30 -17.99 6.02
CA LYS A 148 -4.56 -18.62 4.72
C LYS A 148 -3.70 -17.94 3.66
N LYS A 149 -2.57 -18.57 3.35
CA LYS A 149 -1.83 -18.40 2.10
C LYS A 149 -2.87 -18.32 0.99
N GLN A 150 -3.12 -17.13 0.41
CA GLN A 150 -4.10 -17.03 -0.65
C GLN A 150 -3.62 -17.91 -1.81
N ASP A 151 -4.50 -18.84 -2.13
CA ASP A 151 -4.40 -19.94 -3.08
C ASP A 151 -4.30 -19.44 -4.55
N THR A 152 -3.82 -18.23 -4.81
CA THR A 152 -3.68 -17.70 -6.18
C THR A 152 -2.41 -18.22 -6.85
N SER A 153 -1.43 -18.70 -6.07
CA SER A 153 -0.27 -19.41 -6.61
C SER A 153 -0.64 -20.87 -6.91
N LEU A 154 -0.41 -21.31 -8.14
CA LEU A 154 -0.51 -22.73 -8.48
C LEU A 154 0.41 -23.55 -7.57
N THR A 155 -0.14 -24.61 -6.97
CA THR A 155 0.65 -25.63 -6.27
C THR A 155 1.63 -26.27 -7.25
N ALA A 156 2.67 -26.95 -6.73
CA ALA A 156 3.63 -27.67 -7.57
C ALA A 156 2.92 -28.65 -8.53
N ARG A 157 1.85 -29.30 -8.05
CA ARG A 157 1.09 -30.25 -8.85
C ARG A 157 0.20 -29.60 -9.90
N GLU A 158 -0.51 -28.55 -9.53
CA GLU A 158 -1.30 -27.73 -10.46
C GLU A 158 -0.41 -27.15 -11.56
N ARG A 159 0.82 -26.74 -11.23
CA ARG A 159 1.79 -26.21 -12.20
C ARG A 159 2.24 -27.26 -13.21
N GLN A 160 2.56 -28.47 -12.76
CA GLN A 160 2.93 -29.59 -13.66
C GLN A 160 1.79 -29.93 -14.62
N VAL A 161 0.56 -30.00 -14.11
CA VAL A 161 -0.63 -30.27 -14.93
C VAL A 161 -0.89 -29.13 -15.91
N ALA A 162 -0.77 -27.87 -15.47
CA ALA A 162 -0.94 -26.69 -16.32
C ALA A 162 0.11 -26.62 -17.44
N GLN A 163 1.37 -26.95 -17.15
CA GLN A 163 2.47 -26.97 -18.13
C GLN A 163 2.22 -28.01 -19.22
N LEU A 164 1.89 -29.25 -18.85
CA LEU A 164 1.60 -30.29 -19.84
C LEU A 164 0.35 -29.95 -20.66
N ALA A 165 -0.68 -29.37 -20.04
CA ALA A 165 -1.86 -28.92 -20.76
C ALA A 165 -1.54 -27.78 -21.75
N ALA A 166 -0.64 -26.86 -21.37
CA ALA A 166 -0.17 -25.78 -22.23
C ALA A 166 0.69 -26.28 -23.40
N LEU A 167 1.45 -27.37 -23.18
CA LEU A 167 2.20 -28.08 -24.22
C LEU A 167 1.32 -28.94 -25.14
N GLY A 168 -0.01 -28.92 -24.95
CA GLY A 168 -0.98 -29.58 -25.83
C GLY A 168 -1.40 -30.99 -25.40
N TYR A 169 -0.81 -31.57 -24.36
CA TYR A 169 -1.17 -32.90 -23.88
C TYR A 169 -2.65 -32.99 -23.45
N ARG A 170 -3.24 -34.16 -23.66
CA ARG A 170 -4.61 -34.52 -23.25
C ARG A 170 -4.63 -35.05 -21.81
N ALA A 171 -5.77 -34.96 -21.14
CA ALA A 171 -5.89 -35.36 -19.72
C ALA A 171 -5.43 -36.81 -19.46
N GLY A 172 -5.72 -37.74 -20.39
CA GLY A 172 -5.23 -39.13 -20.32
C GLY A 172 -3.71 -39.27 -20.42
N GLU A 173 -3.07 -38.46 -21.27
CA GLU A 173 -1.60 -38.47 -21.45
C GLU A 173 -0.89 -37.83 -20.26
N ILE A 174 -1.49 -36.79 -19.69
CA ILE A 174 -1.03 -36.15 -18.45
C ILE A 174 -1.16 -37.14 -17.29
N ALA A 175 -2.29 -37.84 -17.19
CA ALA A 175 -2.54 -38.85 -16.17
C ALA A 175 -1.48 -39.96 -16.20
N ALA A 176 -1.17 -40.48 -17.39
CA ALA A 176 -0.14 -41.49 -17.59
C ALA A 176 1.27 -40.99 -17.21
N ARG A 177 1.64 -39.77 -17.62
CA ARG A 177 2.96 -39.17 -17.32
C ARG A 177 3.16 -38.85 -15.85
N LEU A 178 2.09 -38.45 -15.18
CA LEU A 178 2.12 -38.00 -13.81
C LEU A 178 1.71 -39.11 -12.82
N THR A 179 1.41 -40.31 -13.31
CA THR A 179 0.96 -41.49 -12.55
C THR A 179 -0.19 -41.14 -11.59
N ILE A 180 -1.23 -40.48 -12.11
CA ILE A 180 -2.44 -40.10 -11.37
C ILE A 180 -3.69 -40.41 -12.19
N GLY A 181 -4.86 -40.43 -11.54
CA GLY A 181 -6.14 -40.65 -12.23
C GLY A 181 -6.50 -39.49 -13.17
N ILE A 182 -7.17 -39.80 -14.28
CA ILE A 182 -7.67 -38.79 -15.24
C ILE A 182 -8.56 -37.76 -14.54
N ARG A 183 -9.45 -38.22 -13.65
CA ARG A 183 -10.31 -37.34 -12.86
C ARG A 183 -9.53 -36.38 -11.96
N THR A 184 -8.38 -36.82 -11.43
CA THR A 184 -7.47 -35.96 -10.65
C THR A 184 -6.84 -34.88 -11.53
N VAL A 185 -6.50 -35.20 -12.78
CA VAL A 185 -6.00 -34.21 -13.75
C VAL A 185 -7.07 -33.17 -14.07
N GLU A 186 -8.31 -33.60 -14.28
CA GLU A 186 -9.45 -32.70 -14.54
C GLU A 186 -9.70 -31.76 -13.36
N THR A 187 -9.72 -32.28 -12.13
CA THR A 187 -9.83 -31.46 -10.91
C THR A 187 -8.69 -30.46 -10.79
N HIS A 188 -7.45 -30.88 -11.06
CA HIS A 188 -6.31 -29.96 -11.06
C HIS A 188 -6.45 -28.87 -12.13
N LEU A 189 -6.95 -29.19 -13.33
CA LEU A 189 -7.19 -28.20 -14.37
C LEU A 189 -8.31 -27.22 -14.00
N GLU A 190 -9.36 -27.68 -13.32
CA GLU A 190 -10.42 -26.82 -12.79
C GLU A 190 -9.86 -25.84 -11.76
N HIS A 191 -9.08 -26.33 -10.80
CA HIS A 191 -8.41 -25.48 -9.81
C HIS A 191 -7.44 -24.48 -10.47
N VAL A 192 -6.65 -24.93 -11.44
CA VAL A 192 -5.74 -24.07 -12.21
C VAL A 192 -6.51 -22.95 -12.90
N ARG A 193 -7.64 -23.27 -13.55
CA ARG A 193 -8.49 -22.28 -14.24
C ARG A 193 -9.07 -21.26 -13.27
N GLY A 194 -9.59 -21.73 -12.13
CA GLY A 194 -10.10 -20.86 -11.06
C GLY A 194 -9.01 -19.91 -10.52
N LYS A 195 -7.80 -20.42 -10.30
CA LYS A 195 -6.66 -19.64 -9.78
C LYS A 195 -6.08 -18.65 -10.79
N LEU A 196 -6.11 -18.99 -12.09
CA LEU A 196 -5.60 -18.13 -13.17
C LEU A 196 -6.66 -17.23 -13.80
N GLY A 197 -7.94 -17.35 -13.40
CA GLY A 197 -9.04 -16.55 -13.97
C GLY A 197 -9.33 -16.84 -15.45
N VAL A 198 -8.91 -17.99 -15.96
CA VAL A 198 -9.06 -18.37 -17.37
C VAL A 198 -10.28 -19.25 -17.58
N ARG A 199 -11.06 -18.97 -18.63
CA ARG A 199 -12.34 -19.64 -18.89
C ARG A 199 -12.21 -20.84 -19.84
N SER A 200 -11.10 -20.94 -20.56
CA SER A 200 -10.90 -22.00 -21.56
C SER A 200 -9.48 -22.58 -21.55
N LYS A 201 -9.31 -23.77 -22.16
CA LYS A 201 -7.99 -24.36 -22.40
C LYS A 201 -7.11 -23.47 -23.29
N ALA A 202 -7.72 -22.75 -24.25
CA ALA A 202 -6.98 -21.81 -25.10
C ALA A 202 -6.43 -20.62 -24.31
N ASP A 203 -7.19 -20.10 -23.35
CA ASP A 203 -6.73 -19.02 -22.46
C ASP A 203 -5.62 -19.48 -21.52
N LEU A 204 -5.68 -20.72 -21.04
CA LEU A 204 -4.61 -21.33 -20.24
C LEU A 204 -3.28 -21.40 -21.03
N VAL A 205 -3.34 -21.81 -22.30
CA VAL A 205 -2.18 -21.87 -23.20
C VAL A 205 -1.60 -20.47 -23.42
N ARG A 206 -2.45 -19.46 -23.65
CA ARG A 206 -2.02 -18.06 -23.80
C ARG A 206 -1.33 -17.52 -22.54
N VAL A 207 -1.89 -17.76 -21.36
CA VAL A 207 -1.30 -17.32 -20.08
C VAL A 207 0.03 -18.03 -19.80
N ALA A 208 0.14 -19.32 -20.12
CA ALA A 208 1.39 -20.05 -19.99
C ALA A 208 2.47 -19.54 -20.96
N ALA A 209 2.11 -19.25 -22.22
CA ALA A 209 3.01 -18.70 -23.21
C ALA A 209 3.53 -17.30 -22.81
N LEU A 210 2.67 -16.43 -22.28
CA LEU A 210 3.06 -15.09 -21.81
C LEU A 210 4.06 -15.15 -20.65
N ARG A 211 3.92 -16.11 -19.73
CA ARG A 211 4.87 -16.28 -18.62
C ARG A 211 6.20 -16.88 -19.05
N ILE A 212 6.22 -17.78 -20.04
CA ILE A 212 7.46 -18.32 -20.60
C ILE A 212 8.20 -17.22 -21.38
N ALA A 213 7.49 -16.44 -22.21
CA ALA A 213 8.07 -15.31 -22.92
C ALA A 213 8.68 -14.27 -21.96
N PHE A 214 7.99 -13.94 -20.87
CA PHE A 214 8.50 -13.02 -19.85
C PHE A 214 9.70 -13.58 -19.07
N SER A 215 9.72 -14.89 -18.79
CA SER A 215 10.88 -15.55 -18.15
C SER A 215 12.10 -15.56 -19.06
N VAL A 216 11.92 -15.75 -20.37
CA VAL A 216 13.02 -15.72 -21.35
C VAL A 216 13.59 -14.30 -21.45
N LEU A 217 12.73 -13.28 -21.56
CA LEU A 217 13.14 -11.88 -21.64
C LEU A 217 13.78 -11.33 -20.35
N SER A 218 13.46 -11.92 -19.18
CA SER A 218 14.07 -11.53 -17.90
C SER A 218 15.45 -12.17 -17.65
N THR A 219 15.92 -13.06 -18.53
CA THR A 219 17.19 -13.79 -18.32
C THR A 219 18.37 -13.13 -19.06
N ASP A 220 18.12 -12.26 -20.04
CA ASP A 220 19.17 -11.62 -20.85
C ASP A 220 19.87 -10.41 -20.18
N ASP A 221 19.29 -9.83 -19.12
CA ASP A 221 19.85 -8.62 -18.46
C ASP A 221 20.92 -8.90 -17.39
N ARG A 222 21.40 -10.15 -17.26
CA ARG A 222 22.36 -10.54 -16.20
C ARG A 222 23.74 -11.00 -16.69
N GLN A 223 24.07 -10.87 -17.97
CA GLN A 223 25.38 -11.28 -18.50
C GLN A 223 26.21 -10.16 -19.16
N SER A 224 25.85 -8.87 -19.05
CA SER A 224 26.60 -7.77 -19.69
C SER A 224 27.39 -6.85 -18.74
N LEU A 225 27.56 -7.21 -17.47
CA LEU A 225 28.36 -6.45 -16.50
C LEU A 225 29.38 -7.37 -15.81
N ASP A 226 30.31 -7.91 -16.59
CA ASP A 226 31.62 -8.36 -16.10
C ASP A 226 32.58 -8.49 -17.31
N THR A 227 33.15 -7.37 -17.73
CA THR A 227 34.44 -7.28 -18.45
C THR A 227 35.14 -6.00 -18.06
#